data_AF-A0A3D0LRW8-F1
#
_entry.id   AF-A0A3D0LRW8-F1
#
_cell.length_a   1.000
_cell.length_b   1.000
_cell.length_c   1.000
_cell.angle_alpha   90.00
_cell.angle_beta   90.00
_cell.angle_gamma   90.00
#
_symmetry.space_group_name_H-M   'P 1'
#
loop_
_entity.id
_entity.type
_entity.pdbx_description
1 polymer ?
#
loop_
_entity_poly.entity_id
_entity_poly.type
_entity_poly.pdbx_seq_one_letter_code
_entity_poly.pdbx_strand_id
1 'polypeptide(L)'
;ATADFMRSTDALGEKRGPLLFQLPPRWRCNTQRLAQFLAVLPSDGAHVFEFRDPSWHCDDVYALLARHNAAFCIYDLGGFQSPRPVTADFAYLRLHGPDAPYCGSYAEEALRRWAEEIGSWRRLRQVYVYFDNDQAGYAVDNALRLKTLLGEARLAPD
;
A
#
# COMPACT_ATOMS: atom_id res chain seq x y z
N ALA A 1 -10.97 -3.48 -21.73
CA ALA A 1 -9.73 -3.73 -20.96
C ALA A 1 -9.95 -3.53 -19.46
N THR A 2 -10.01 -2.29 -18.94
CA THR A 2 -10.18 -2.04 -17.47
C THR A 2 -11.43 -2.69 -16.90
N ALA A 3 -12.60 -2.47 -17.54
CA ALA A 3 -13.85 -3.07 -17.09
C ALA A 3 -13.83 -4.62 -17.13
N ASP A 4 -13.12 -5.21 -18.09
CA ASP A 4 -13.02 -6.67 -18.21
C ASP A 4 -12.16 -7.24 -17.09
N PHE A 5 -11.03 -6.58 -16.78
CA PHE A 5 -10.20 -6.94 -15.63
C PHE A 5 -10.98 -6.85 -14.33
N MET A 6 -11.69 -5.73 -14.09
CA MET A 6 -12.51 -5.56 -12.89
C MET A 6 -13.53 -6.69 -12.74
N ARG A 7 -14.29 -7.00 -13.81
CA ARG A 7 -15.26 -8.10 -13.80
C ARG A 7 -14.62 -9.45 -13.52
N SER A 8 -13.41 -9.69 -14.01
CA SER A 8 -12.69 -10.95 -13.73
C SER A 8 -12.34 -11.11 -12.24
N THR A 9 -12.17 -10.00 -11.51
CA THR A 9 -11.88 -10.02 -10.07
C THR A 9 -13.14 -10.15 -9.21
N ASP A 10 -14.34 -9.96 -9.75
CA ASP A 10 -15.60 -10.05 -8.99
C ASP A 10 -15.83 -11.45 -8.41
N ALA A 11 -15.31 -12.49 -9.07
CA ALA A 11 -15.36 -13.87 -8.57
C ALA A 11 -14.63 -14.06 -7.22
N LEU A 12 -13.75 -13.14 -6.84
CA LEU A 12 -13.08 -13.16 -5.53
C LEU A 12 -13.99 -12.66 -4.39
N GLY A 13 -15.11 -12.00 -4.70
CA GLY A 13 -16.09 -11.52 -3.72
C GLY A 13 -15.45 -10.76 -2.56
N GLU A 14 -15.81 -11.13 -1.33
CA GLU A 14 -15.29 -10.52 -0.10
C GLU A 14 -13.77 -10.69 0.09
N LYS A 15 -13.15 -11.66 -0.60
CA LYS A 15 -11.71 -11.92 -0.54
C LYS A 15 -10.89 -11.08 -1.53
N ARG A 16 -11.53 -10.26 -2.37
CA ARG A 16 -10.86 -9.49 -3.43
C ARG A 16 -9.77 -8.57 -2.87
N GLY A 17 -10.01 -7.96 -1.72
CA GLY A 17 -9.11 -6.95 -1.16
C GLY A 17 -8.87 -5.76 -2.10
N PRO A 18 -7.82 -4.95 -1.84
CA PRO A 18 -7.48 -3.79 -2.65
C PRO A 18 -6.83 -4.17 -3.99
N LEU A 19 -7.16 -3.43 -5.05
CA LEU A 19 -6.54 -3.55 -6.37
C LEU A 19 -5.38 -2.56 -6.50
N LEU A 20 -4.17 -3.11 -6.62
CA LEU A 20 -2.94 -2.33 -6.69
C LEU A 20 -2.55 -2.00 -8.14
N PHE A 21 -2.38 -0.71 -8.42
CA PHE A 21 -1.78 -0.17 -9.63
C PHE A 21 -0.36 0.33 -9.31
N GLN A 22 0.63 -0.53 -9.54
CA GLN A 22 2.03 -0.16 -9.40
C GLN A 22 2.58 0.43 -10.70
N LEU A 23 3.04 1.67 -10.66
CA LEU A 23 3.59 2.37 -11.81
C LEU A 23 5.11 2.16 -11.95
N PRO A 24 5.67 2.09 -13.17
CA PRO A 24 7.11 1.96 -13.37
C PRO A 24 7.91 3.16 -12.83
N PRO A 25 9.18 2.95 -12.41
CA PRO A 25 10.00 3.96 -11.70
C PRO A 25 10.45 5.17 -12.53
N ARG A 26 10.28 5.14 -13.85
CA ARG A 26 10.61 6.27 -14.74
C ARG A 26 9.38 6.91 -15.35
N TRP A 27 8.19 6.48 -14.90
CA TRP A 27 6.95 7.01 -15.44
C TRP A 27 6.64 8.31 -14.71
N ARG A 28 7.00 9.45 -15.31
CA ARG A 28 6.81 10.76 -14.69
C ARG A 28 5.34 11.13 -14.50
N CYS A 29 5.10 12.01 -13.52
CA CYS A 29 3.79 12.52 -13.18
C CYS A 29 3.02 13.05 -14.38
N ASN A 30 1.77 12.63 -14.47
CA ASN A 30 0.78 13.14 -15.39
C ASN A 30 -0.58 13.10 -14.68
N THR A 31 -0.93 14.19 -14.01
CA THR A 31 -2.18 14.33 -13.24
C THR A 31 -3.41 14.20 -14.14
N GLN A 32 -3.36 14.70 -15.37
CA GLN A 32 -4.47 14.55 -16.34
C GLN A 32 -4.77 13.09 -16.65
N ARG A 33 -3.73 12.28 -16.91
CA ARG A 33 -3.89 10.84 -17.17
C ARG A 33 -4.43 10.12 -15.94
N LEU A 34 -3.90 10.43 -14.75
CA LEU A 34 -4.38 9.85 -13.51
C LEU A 34 -5.86 10.18 -13.28
N ALA A 35 -6.28 11.43 -13.51
CA ALA A 35 -7.67 11.86 -13.37
C ALA A 35 -8.60 11.12 -14.34
N GLN A 36 -8.19 11.00 -15.61
CA GLN A 36 -8.94 10.26 -16.63
C GLN A 36 -9.08 8.77 -16.25
N PHE A 37 -8.02 8.18 -15.70
CA PHE A 37 -8.05 6.78 -15.28
C PHE A 37 -8.94 6.56 -14.05
N LEU A 38 -8.80 7.40 -13.01
CA LEU A 38 -9.63 7.35 -11.81
C LEU A 38 -11.12 7.54 -12.13
N ALA A 39 -11.45 8.36 -13.13
CA ALA A 39 -12.83 8.60 -13.55
C ALA A 39 -13.51 7.37 -14.20
N VAL A 40 -12.74 6.40 -14.68
CA VAL A 40 -13.28 5.16 -15.30
C VAL A 40 -13.20 3.95 -14.37
N LEU A 41 -12.60 4.09 -13.19
CA LEU A 41 -12.60 3.03 -12.19
C LEU A 41 -13.99 2.90 -11.54
N PRO A 42 -14.45 1.69 -11.23
CA PRO A 42 -15.65 1.49 -10.43
C PRO A 42 -15.55 2.21 -9.08
N SER A 43 -16.66 2.72 -8.54
CA SER A 43 -16.64 3.45 -7.26
C SER A 43 -16.66 2.53 -6.03
N ASP A 44 -16.98 1.25 -6.21
CA ASP A 44 -17.14 0.23 -5.17
C ASP A 44 -15.85 -0.56 -4.88
N GLY A 45 -14.75 -0.27 -5.59
CA GLY A 45 -13.45 -0.91 -5.39
C GLY A 45 -12.50 -0.15 -4.47
N ALA A 46 -11.73 -0.89 -3.67
CA ALA A 46 -10.56 -0.35 -2.97
C ALA A 46 -9.39 -0.28 -3.95
N HIS A 47 -9.12 0.91 -4.50
CA HIS A 47 -8.05 1.12 -5.48
C HIS A 47 -6.82 1.70 -4.80
N VAL A 48 -5.64 1.21 -5.19
CA VAL A 48 -4.36 1.61 -4.60
C VAL A 48 -3.37 1.96 -5.69
N PHE A 49 -2.61 3.04 -5.53
CA PHE A 49 -1.60 3.46 -6.49
C PHE A 49 -0.21 3.52 -5.84
N GLU A 50 0.75 2.79 -6.40
CA GLU A 50 2.16 2.87 -6.01
C GLU A 50 2.96 3.62 -7.07
N PHE A 51 3.44 4.81 -6.71
CA PHE A 51 4.23 5.67 -7.59
C PHE A 51 5.71 5.57 -7.28
N ARG A 52 6.47 4.94 -8.19
CA ARG A 52 7.91 4.72 -8.03
C ARG A 52 8.79 5.87 -8.54
N ASP A 53 8.20 6.87 -9.22
CA ASP A 53 8.86 8.12 -9.61
C ASP A 53 8.44 9.24 -8.63
N PRO A 54 9.38 9.93 -7.94
CA PRO A 54 9.04 10.98 -6.98
C PRO A 54 8.29 12.19 -7.56
N SER A 55 8.25 12.37 -8.88
CA SER A 55 7.45 13.46 -9.48
C SER A 55 5.96 13.34 -9.19
N TRP A 56 5.46 12.16 -8.82
CA TRP A 56 4.07 11.96 -8.39
C TRP A 56 3.82 12.36 -6.92
N HIS A 57 4.88 12.62 -6.15
CA HIS A 57 4.78 12.87 -4.72
C HIS A 57 4.47 14.36 -4.46
N CYS A 58 3.28 14.79 -4.85
CA CYS A 58 2.83 16.17 -4.71
C CYS A 58 1.35 16.27 -4.32
N ASP A 59 0.98 17.42 -3.74
CA ASP A 59 -0.36 17.66 -3.19
C ASP A 59 -1.49 17.51 -4.21
N ASP A 60 -1.25 17.87 -5.47
CA ASP A 60 -2.24 17.70 -6.54
C ASP A 60 -2.60 16.22 -6.77
N VAL A 61 -1.61 15.32 -6.70
CA VAL A 61 -1.83 13.88 -6.81
C VAL A 61 -2.57 13.36 -5.59
N TYR A 62 -2.17 13.78 -4.39
CA TYR A 62 -2.82 13.35 -3.15
C TYR A 62 -4.27 13.80 -3.06
N ALA A 63 -4.55 15.06 -3.42
CA ALA A 63 -5.90 15.60 -3.48
C ALA A 63 -6.76 14.88 -4.53
N LEU A 64 -6.18 14.53 -5.68
CA LEU A 64 -6.88 13.77 -6.71
C LEU A 64 -7.24 12.35 -6.24
N LEU A 65 -6.30 11.64 -5.62
CA LEU A 65 -6.57 10.32 -5.02
C LEU A 65 -7.66 10.41 -3.94
N ALA A 66 -7.59 11.41 -3.07
CA ALA A 66 -8.57 11.64 -2.00
C ALA A 66 -10.00 11.86 -2.51
N ARG A 67 -10.16 12.61 -3.60
CA ARG A 67 -11.47 12.83 -4.23
C ARG A 67 -12.12 11.54 -4.75
N HIS A 68 -11.32 10.53 -5.06
CA HIS A 68 -11.78 9.24 -5.58
C HIS A 68 -11.75 8.12 -4.53
N ASN A 69 -11.44 8.43 -3.26
CA ASN A 69 -11.19 7.43 -2.21
C ASN A 69 -10.18 6.34 -2.66
N ALA A 70 -9.17 6.74 -3.43
CA ALA A 70 -8.10 5.87 -3.87
C ALA A 70 -6.90 6.02 -2.93
N ALA A 71 -6.33 4.91 -2.46
CA ALA A 71 -5.21 4.95 -1.53
C ALA A 71 -3.88 5.18 -2.26
N PHE A 72 -3.07 6.08 -1.71
CA PHE A 72 -1.64 6.13 -1.99
C PHE A 72 -0.97 4.92 -1.32
N CYS A 73 -0.17 4.17 -2.06
CA CYS A 73 0.66 3.11 -1.50
C CYS A 73 1.86 3.73 -0.80
N ILE A 74 1.87 3.66 0.52
CA ILE A 74 3.04 4.00 1.33
C ILE A 74 4.04 2.85 1.17
N TYR A 75 5.31 3.12 0.87
CA TYR A 75 6.27 2.05 0.64
C TYR A 75 7.67 2.35 1.16
N ASP A 76 8.38 1.29 1.48
CA ASP A 76 9.81 1.28 1.79
C ASP A 76 10.52 0.37 0.79
N LEU A 77 11.55 0.85 0.11
CA LEU A 77 12.27 0.12 -0.93
C LEU A 77 13.76 0.47 -0.91
N GLY A 78 14.58 -0.44 -0.39
CA GLY A 78 16.03 -0.25 -0.33
C GLY A 78 16.43 1.02 0.42
N GLY A 79 15.74 1.29 1.54
CA GLY A 79 15.98 2.44 2.41
C GLY A 79 15.30 3.73 1.96
N PHE A 80 14.73 3.79 0.74
CA PHE A 80 13.85 4.88 0.35
C PHE A 80 12.46 4.68 0.94
N GLN A 81 11.98 5.66 1.72
CA GLN A 81 10.62 5.69 2.23
C GLN A 81 9.80 6.75 1.48
N SER A 82 8.67 6.34 0.92
CA SER A 82 7.75 7.27 0.28
C SER A 82 7.07 8.19 1.31
N PRO A 83 6.47 9.29 0.86
CA PRO A 83 5.58 10.09 1.70
C PRO A 83 4.42 9.23 2.24
N ARG A 84 3.81 9.69 3.32
CA ARG A 84 2.78 8.93 4.05
C ARG A 84 1.39 9.60 4.05
N PRO A 85 0.89 10.14 2.91
CA PRO A 85 -0.45 10.69 2.90
C PRO A 85 -1.48 9.57 2.99
N VAL A 86 -2.50 9.76 3.82
CA VAL A 86 -3.68 8.91 3.86
C VAL A 86 -4.74 9.54 2.96
N THR A 87 -4.96 8.96 1.79
CA THR A 87 -5.85 9.50 0.74
C THR A 87 -7.14 8.71 0.56
N ALA A 88 -7.43 7.74 1.43
CA ALA A 88 -8.67 6.98 1.41
C ALA A 88 -9.14 6.71 2.83
N ASP A 89 -10.34 6.16 2.97
CA ASP A 89 -10.87 5.61 4.23
C ASP A 89 -10.14 4.33 4.69
N PHE A 90 -9.08 3.92 3.99
CA PHE A 90 -8.14 2.86 4.35
C PHE A 90 -6.71 3.27 4.01
N ALA A 91 -5.72 2.58 4.60
CA ALA A 91 -4.31 2.75 4.26
C ALA A 91 -3.71 1.47 3.69
N TYR A 92 -2.68 1.62 2.86
CA TYR A 92 -2.01 0.52 2.20
C TYR A 92 -0.49 0.73 2.23
N LEU A 93 0.23 -0.26 2.77
CA LEU A 93 1.67 -0.23 2.94
C LEU A 93 2.33 -1.40 2.20
N ARG A 94 3.43 -1.13 1.50
CA ARG A 94 4.33 -2.15 0.94
C ARG A 94 5.77 -1.98 1.41
N LEU A 95 6.20 -2.91 2.22
CA LEU A 95 7.52 -2.90 2.85
C LEU A 95 8.43 -3.87 2.09
N HIS A 96 9.14 -3.34 1.09
CA HIS A 96 9.95 -4.12 0.14
C HIS A 96 11.34 -4.47 0.64
N GLY A 97 11.82 -3.91 1.74
CA GLY A 97 13.07 -4.31 2.38
C GLY A 97 13.98 -3.10 2.63
N PRO A 98 14.65 -3.05 3.80
CA PRO A 98 15.39 -1.87 4.23
C PRO A 98 16.76 -1.72 3.57
N ASP A 99 17.38 -2.82 3.11
CA ASP A 99 18.79 -2.82 2.69
C ASP A 99 18.93 -2.61 1.18
N ALA A 100 18.11 -3.32 0.40
CA ALA A 100 18.02 -3.22 -1.05
C ALA A 100 16.61 -3.69 -1.48
N PRO A 101 16.20 -3.49 -2.74
CA PRO A 101 14.92 -4.02 -3.22
C PRO A 101 14.77 -5.51 -2.91
N TYR A 102 13.71 -5.85 -2.15
CA TYR A 102 13.34 -7.22 -1.76
C TYR A 102 14.32 -7.90 -0.79
N CYS A 103 15.25 -7.13 -0.20
CA CYS A 103 16.33 -7.63 0.63
C CYS A 103 16.34 -7.01 2.03
N GLY A 104 16.84 -7.80 2.99
CA GLY A 104 17.00 -7.38 4.38
C GLY A 104 15.79 -7.65 5.26
N SER A 105 16.05 -7.69 6.57
CA SER A 105 15.01 -7.80 7.59
C SER A 105 14.86 -6.47 8.32
N TYR A 106 13.62 -6.06 8.60
CA TYR A 106 13.38 -4.84 9.35
C TYR A 106 13.78 -5.02 10.82
N ALA A 107 14.63 -4.11 11.31
CA ALA A 107 14.96 -4.05 12.72
C ALA A 107 13.70 -3.81 13.57
N GLU A 108 13.73 -4.27 14.83
CA GLU A 108 12.58 -4.15 15.74
C GLU A 108 12.15 -2.69 15.94
N GLU A 109 13.10 -1.76 16.02
CA GLU A 109 12.84 -0.33 16.15
C GLU A 109 12.09 0.22 14.92
N ALA A 110 12.41 -0.29 13.72
CA ALA A 110 11.70 0.10 12.50
C ALA A 110 10.26 -0.42 12.50
N LEU A 111 10.04 -1.66 12.93
CA LEU A 111 8.69 -2.23 13.05
C LEU A 111 7.86 -1.54 14.12
N ARG A 112 8.46 -1.13 15.26
CA ARG A 112 7.78 -0.32 16.28
C ARG A 112 7.34 1.04 15.74
N ARG A 113 8.20 1.72 14.99
CA ARG A 113 7.83 2.99 14.32
C ARG A 113 6.65 2.80 13.36
N TRP A 114 6.62 1.71 12.60
CA TRP A 114 5.47 1.39 11.76
C TRP A 114 4.20 1.11 12.57
N ALA A 115 4.31 0.37 13.68
CA ALA A 115 3.16 0.12 14.56
C ALA A 115 2.61 1.41 15.18
N GLU A 116 3.48 2.30 15.65
CA GLU A 116 3.11 3.63 16.17
C GLU A 116 2.44 4.49 15.11
N GLU A 117 3.00 4.54 13.90
CA GLU A 117 2.43 5.28 12.76
C GLU A 117 1.04 4.76 12.41
N ILE A 118 0.89 3.44 12.21
CA ILE A 118 -0.39 2.79 11.91
C ILE A 118 -1.39 3.08 13.03
N GLY A 119 -0.95 2.98 14.29
CA GLY A 119 -1.76 3.29 15.47
C GLY A 119 -2.09 4.78 15.62
N SER A 120 -1.44 5.68 14.88
CA SER A 120 -1.70 7.12 14.91
C SER A 120 -2.83 7.53 13.95
N TRP A 121 -3.03 6.77 12.86
CA TRP A 121 -4.09 7.05 11.91
C TRP A 121 -5.46 6.83 12.56
N ARG A 122 -6.35 7.82 12.42
CA ARG A 122 -7.68 7.82 13.03
C ARG A 122 -8.73 7.61 11.95
N ARG A 123 -9.82 6.90 12.28
CA ARG A 123 -11.01 6.73 11.43
C ARG A 123 -10.79 5.97 10.11
N LEU A 124 -9.73 5.16 10.02
CA LEU A 124 -9.57 4.21 8.92
C LEU A 124 -10.44 2.98 9.17
N ARG A 125 -11.07 2.48 8.11
CA ARG A 125 -11.81 1.22 8.13
C ARG A 125 -10.88 0.02 8.20
N GLN A 126 -9.71 0.11 7.56
CA GLN A 126 -8.75 -0.98 7.46
C GLN A 126 -7.37 -0.42 7.16
N VAL A 127 -6.33 -1.12 7.61
CA VAL A 127 -4.95 -0.93 7.15
C VAL A 127 -4.47 -2.26 6.56
N TYR A 128 -3.93 -2.18 5.35
CA TYR A 128 -3.32 -3.31 4.66
C TYR A 128 -1.81 -3.14 4.67
N VAL A 129 -1.07 -4.13 5.18
CA VAL A 129 0.39 -4.12 5.20
C VAL A 129 0.89 -5.38 4.53
N TYR A 130 1.69 -5.21 3.49
CA TYR A 130 2.35 -6.30 2.77
C TYR A 130 3.86 -6.14 2.90
N PHE A 131 4.51 -7.21 3.34
CA PHE A 131 5.97 -7.33 3.30
C PHE A 131 6.35 -8.07 2.02
N ASP A 132 7.31 -7.53 1.27
CA ASP A 132 7.81 -8.08 0.00
C ASP A 132 9.33 -8.36 0.09
N ASN A 133 9.91 -8.24 1.28
CA ASN A 133 11.33 -8.48 1.56
C ASN A 133 11.59 -10.00 1.75
N ASP A 134 11.29 -10.78 0.71
CA ASP A 134 11.22 -12.25 0.77
C ASP A 134 12.59 -12.93 0.87
N GLN A 135 13.69 -12.19 0.77
CA GLN A 135 15.03 -12.72 0.98
C GLN A 135 15.08 -13.50 2.30
N ALA A 136 15.48 -14.77 2.23
CA ALA A 136 15.57 -15.68 3.39
C ALA A 136 14.27 -15.85 4.22
N GLY A 137 13.10 -15.46 3.69
CA GLY A 137 11.81 -15.59 4.38
C GLY A 137 11.50 -14.46 5.37
N TYR A 138 12.25 -13.36 5.37
CA TYR A 138 12.09 -12.28 6.34
C TYR A 138 10.71 -11.62 6.32
N ALA A 139 10.01 -11.62 5.19
CA ALA A 139 8.68 -11.04 5.08
C ALA A 139 7.68 -11.66 6.09
N VAL A 140 7.73 -12.98 6.30
CA VAL A 140 6.84 -13.68 7.23
C VAL A 140 7.16 -13.31 8.67
N ASP A 141 8.43 -13.34 9.05
CA ASP A 141 8.88 -13.00 10.41
C ASP A 141 8.53 -11.54 10.76
N ASN A 142 8.76 -10.62 9.82
CA ASN A 142 8.46 -9.20 10.01
C ASN A 142 6.96 -8.94 10.09
N ALA A 143 6.15 -9.63 9.28
CA ALA A 143 4.70 -9.54 9.35
C ALA A 143 4.16 -10.03 10.71
N LEU A 144 4.62 -11.20 11.18
CA LEU A 144 4.23 -11.74 12.49
C LEU A 144 4.67 -10.84 13.64
N ARG A 145 5.87 -10.26 13.54
CA ARG A 145 6.38 -9.33 14.53
C ARG A 145 5.56 -8.05 14.57
N LEU A 146 5.24 -7.46 13.42
CA LEU A 146 4.40 -6.26 13.34
C LEU A 146 3.00 -6.53 13.91
N LYS A 147 2.37 -7.67 13.59
CA LYS A 147 1.09 -8.07 14.20
C LYS A 147 1.16 -8.10 15.72
N THR A 148 2.23 -8.68 16.27
CA THR A 148 2.45 -8.71 17.72
C THR A 148 2.57 -7.30 18.30
N LEU A 149 3.29 -6.40 17.64
CA LEU A 149 3.45 -5.00 18.08
C LEU A 149 2.14 -4.20 18.00
N LEU A 150 1.27 -4.53 17.04
CA LEU A 150 -0.08 -3.97 16.93
C LEU A 150 -1.08 -4.57 17.93
N GLY A 151 -0.67 -5.55 18.73
CA GLY A 151 -1.54 -6.25 19.68
C GLY A 151 -2.48 -7.27 19.02
N GLU A 152 -2.27 -7.60 17.74
CA GLU A 152 -2.97 -8.67 17.06
C GLU A 152 -2.37 -10.01 17.50
N ALA A 153 -3.10 -10.76 18.33
CA ALA A 153 -2.69 -12.09 18.75
C ALA A 153 -2.44 -13.00 17.53
N ARG A 154 -1.47 -13.91 17.66
CA ARG A 154 -1.18 -14.92 16.64
C ARG A 154 -2.47 -15.72 16.42
N LEU A 155 -3.05 -15.61 15.22
CA LEU A 155 -4.07 -16.58 14.78
C LEU A 155 -3.38 -17.94 14.88
N ALA A 156 -3.83 -18.78 15.82
CA ALA A 156 -3.42 -20.16 15.84
C ALA A 156 -3.80 -20.76 14.48
N PRO A 157 -2.92 -21.54 13.83
CA PRO A 157 -3.34 -22.29 12.66
C PRO A 157 -4.45 -23.27 13.10
N ASP A 158 -5.57 -23.26 12.37
CA ASP A 158 -6.62 -24.28 12.45
C ASP A 158 -6.06 -25.67 12.12
#